data_AF-A0A7K3RVY0-F1
#
_entry.id   AF-A0A7K3RVY0-F1
#
_cell.length_a   1.000
_cell.length_b   1.000
_cell.length_c   1.000
_cell.angle_alpha   90.00
_cell.angle_beta   90.00
_cell.angle_gamma   90.00
#
_symmetry.space_group_name_H-M   'P 1'
#
loop_
_entity.id
_entity.type
_entity.pdbx_description
1 polymer ?
#
loop_
_entity_poly.entity_id
_entity_poly.type
_entity_poly.pdbx_seq_one_letter_code
_entity_poly.pdbx_strand_id
1 'polypeptide(L)'
;NPLAGSTPRSADLAEDVRRAATLLESAKDLHEHAVVVDAVHQALAPHCTELTVPARPTLIRTATMWHLSTTVTGTLRSPDASALELALALHPTPAVCGTPTQTAREVIAETEPFDRGFFTGVIGWGDAEGDGDWVVTIRCAEAEERMLRLYAGAGVVAASEPEAETAETAAKFRTFLSAVGAEL
;
A
#
# COMPACT_ATOMS: atom_id res chain seq x y z
N ASN A 1 8.86 1.33 2.79
CA ASN A 1 8.24 0.13 3.39
C ASN A 1 7.00 -0.28 2.59
N PRO A 2 7.15 -0.95 1.42
CA PRO A 2 6.02 -1.50 0.68
C PRO A 2 5.17 -2.48 1.50
N LEU A 3 3.85 -2.34 1.38
CA LEU A 3 2.84 -3.24 1.93
C LEU A 3 1.99 -3.79 0.79
N ALA A 4 1.92 -5.12 0.67
CA ALA A 4 1.10 -5.82 -0.32
C ALA A 4 0.82 -7.24 0.19
N GLY A 5 -0.38 -7.77 -0.02
CA GLY A 5 -0.88 -8.97 0.65
C GLY A 5 -1.48 -8.62 2.02
N SER A 6 -2.73 -9.04 2.24
CA SER A 6 -3.52 -8.62 3.39
C SER A 6 -4.47 -9.72 3.90
N THR A 7 -4.74 -9.72 5.19
CA THR A 7 -5.83 -10.53 5.76
C THR A 7 -6.47 -9.82 6.96
N PRO A 8 -7.80 -9.89 7.17
CA PRO A 8 -8.45 -9.18 8.27
C PRO A 8 -8.11 -9.78 9.63
N ARG A 9 -7.96 -8.91 10.64
CA ARG A 9 -7.81 -9.30 12.04
C ARG A 9 -9.02 -10.10 12.54
N SER A 10 -8.80 -10.94 13.55
CA SER A 10 -9.86 -11.62 14.29
C SER A 10 -9.85 -11.25 15.77
N ALA A 11 -11.03 -11.24 16.39
CA ALA A 11 -11.16 -11.10 17.85
C ALA A 11 -10.77 -12.40 18.57
N ASP A 12 -10.90 -13.55 17.90
CA ASP A 12 -10.33 -14.81 18.35
C ASP A 12 -8.84 -14.84 18.03
N LEU A 13 -8.01 -14.90 19.08
CA LEU A 13 -6.56 -14.91 18.97
C LEU A 13 -6.02 -16.10 18.19
N ALA A 14 -6.62 -17.29 18.36
CA ALA A 14 -6.17 -18.48 17.63
C ALA A 14 -6.41 -18.30 16.13
N GLU A 15 -7.57 -17.76 15.77
CA GLU A 15 -7.91 -17.42 14.40
C GLU A 15 -7.03 -16.31 13.82
N ASP A 16 -6.75 -15.27 14.61
CA ASP A 16 -5.93 -14.14 14.20
C ASP A 16 -4.49 -14.57 13.86
N VAL A 17 -3.91 -15.44 14.70
CA VAL A 17 -2.59 -16.03 14.47
C VAL A 17 -2.59 -16.96 13.26
N ARG A 18 -3.64 -17.79 13.11
CA ARG A 18 -3.79 -18.69 11.96
C ARG A 18 -3.80 -17.90 10.66
N ARG A 19 -4.61 -16.84 10.56
CA ARG A 19 -4.67 -15.97 9.37
C ARG A 19 -3.33 -15.33 9.06
N ALA A 20 -2.64 -14.81 10.08
CA ALA A 20 -1.33 -14.20 9.91
C ALA A 20 -0.29 -15.21 9.35
N ALA A 21 -0.27 -16.43 9.90
CA ALA A 21 0.60 -17.50 9.41
C ALA A 21 0.25 -17.91 7.96
N THR A 22 -1.04 -18.06 7.65
CA THR A 22 -1.51 -18.34 6.28
C THR A 22 -1.09 -17.25 5.30
N LEU A 23 -1.20 -15.97 5.68
CA LEU A 23 -0.75 -14.85 4.83
C LEU A 23 0.77 -14.93 4.56
N LEU A 24 1.57 -15.25 5.56
CA LEU A 24 3.03 -15.33 5.43
C LEU A 24 3.50 -16.51 4.55
N GLU A 25 2.66 -17.53 4.38
CA GLU A 25 2.94 -18.71 3.55
C GLU A 25 2.18 -18.71 2.21
N SER A 26 1.29 -17.74 1.99
CA SER A 26 0.48 -17.64 0.77
C SER A 26 1.35 -17.35 -0.44
N ALA A 27 1.44 -18.31 -1.38
CA ALA A 27 2.20 -18.15 -2.61
C ALA A 27 1.67 -16.98 -3.47
N LYS A 28 0.35 -16.72 -3.45
CA LYS A 28 -0.27 -15.58 -4.12
C LYS A 28 0.24 -14.27 -3.51
N ASP A 29 0.03 -14.08 -2.21
CA ASP A 29 0.39 -12.83 -1.52
C ASP A 29 1.90 -12.58 -1.53
N LEU A 30 2.72 -13.62 -1.37
CA LEU A 30 4.18 -13.51 -1.47
C LEU A 30 4.64 -13.09 -2.86
N HIS A 31 4.01 -13.62 -3.92
CA HIS A 31 4.33 -13.22 -5.29
C HIS A 31 3.92 -11.76 -5.55
N GLU A 32 2.70 -11.37 -5.16
CA GLU A 32 2.24 -9.99 -5.25
C GLU A 32 3.16 -9.02 -4.49
N HIS A 33 3.57 -9.40 -3.27
CA HIS A 33 4.48 -8.61 -2.46
C HIS A 33 5.86 -8.45 -3.11
N ALA A 34 6.40 -9.54 -3.67
CA ALA A 34 7.70 -9.51 -4.34
C ALA A 34 7.70 -8.54 -5.53
N VAL A 35 6.64 -8.52 -6.35
CA VAL A 35 6.51 -7.58 -7.48
C VAL A 35 6.57 -6.12 -7.00
N VAL A 36 5.92 -5.80 -5.88
CA VAL A 36 5.97 -4.44 -5.31
C VAL A 36 7.38 -4.12 -4.79
N VAL A 37 8.02 -5.04 -4.08
CA VAL A 37 9.38 -4.87 -3.55
C VAL A 37 10.39 -4.66 -4.68
N ASP A 38 10.29 -5.42 -5.76
CA ASP A 38 11.17 -5.31 -6.92
C ASP A 38 11.02 -3.94 -7.60
N ALA A 39 9.79 -3.43 -7.73
CA ALA A 39 9.54 -2.10 -8.27
C ALA A 39 10.12 -0.99 -7.36
N VAL A 40 9.98 -1.13 -6.04
CA VAL A 40 10.59 -0.20 -5.07
C VAL A 40 12.12 -0.22 -5.18
N HIS A 41 12.72 -1.42 -5.30
CA HIS A 41 14.16 -1.57 -5.49
C HIS A 41 14.62 -0.89 -6.79
N GLN A 42 13.95 -1.17 -7.91
CA GLN A 42 14.30 -0.59 -9.22
C GLN A 42 14.18 0.94 -9.23
N ALA A 43 13.16 1.50 -8.56
CA ALA A 43 12.97 2.94 -8.47
C ALA A 43 14.05 3.62 -7.61
N LEU A 44 14.49 3.00 -6.51
CA LEU A 44 15.48 3.60 -5.60
C LEU A 44 16.94 3.33 -6.00
N ALA A 45 17.23 2.25 -6.73
CA ALA A 45 18.60 1.87 -7.08
C ALA A 45 19.43 2.97 -7.76
N PRO A 46 18.88 3.82 -8.66
CA PRO A 46 19.63 4.95 -9.24
C PRO A 46 20.06 5.99 -8.19
N HIS A 47 19.25 6.19 -7.15
CA HIS A 47 19.43 7.23 -6.13
C HIS A 47 20.31 6.79 -4.96
N CYS A 48 20.58 5.49 -4.82
CA CYS A 48 21.35 4.95 -3.69
C CYS A 48 22.73 4.42 -4.11
N THR A 49 23.73 4.57 -3.24
CA THR A 49 25.04 3.89 -3.33
C THR A 49 24.96 2.47 -2.82
N GLU A 50 24.17 2.26 -1.77
CA GLU A 50 23.88 0.97 -1.16
C GLU A 50 22.38 0.84 -0.93
N LEU A 51 21.81 -0.32 -1.25
CA LEU A 51 20.39 -0.60 -1.06
C LEU A 51 20.23 -2.01 -0.50
N THR A 52 19.60 -2.12 0.66
CA THR A 52 19.34 -3.37 1.35
C THR A 52 17.86 -3.71 1.22
N VAL A 53 17.58 -4.88 0.63
CA VAL A 53 16.24 -5.44 0.49
C VAL A 53 16.21 -6.79 1.20
N PRO A 54 15.45 -6.93 2.30
CA PRO A 54 15.27 -8.22 2.96
C PRO A 54 14.72 -9.28 2.00
N ALA A 55 15.27 -10.50 2.05
CA ALA A 55 14.87 -11.60 1.16
C ALA A 55 13.47 -12.16 1.45
N ARG A 56 12.91 -11.86 2.63
CA ARG A 56 11.55 -12.28 3.01
C ARG A 56 10.81 -11.11 3.66
N PRO A 57 9.50 -10.98 3.42
CA PRO A 57 8.69 -10.03 4.14
C PRO A 57 8.51 -10.45 5.60
N THR A 58 8.08 -9.48 6.40
CA THR A 58 7.62 -9.67 7.77
C THR A 58 6.14 -9.33 7.88
N LEU A 59 5.49 -9.76 8.96
CA LEU A 59 4.10 -9.41 9.24
C LEU A 59 4.03 -8.13 10.08
N ILE A 60 3.21 -7.18 9.64
CA ILE A 60 2.80 -6.04 10.46
C ILE A 60 1.28 -6.05 10.66
N ARG A 61 0.82 -5.49 11.77
CA ARG A 61 -0.62 -5.37 12.07
C ARG A 61 -1.05 -3.92 12.22
N THR A 62 -2.28 -3.69 11.80
CA THR A 62 -3.10 -2.54 12.18
C THR A 62 -4.23 -3.02 13.09
N ALA A 63 -5.13 -2.12 13.48
CA ALA A 63 -6.34 -2.48 14.21
C ALA A 63 -7.23 -3.47 13.44
N THR A 64 -7.26 -3.39 12.10
CA THR A 64 -8.22 -4.12 11.25
C THR A 64 -7.58 -5.17 10.34
N MET A 65 -6.29 -5.06 10.02
CA MET A 65 -5.61 -5.91 9.04
C MET A 65 -4.22 -6.38 9.50
N TRP A 66 -3.81 -7.56 9.04
CA TRP A 66 -2.41 -7.97 8.86
C TRP A 66 -1.95 -7.62 7.44
N HIS A 67 -0.66 -7.30 7.30
CA HIS A 67 -0.01 -7.02 6.02
C HIS A 67 1.38 -7.66 5.95
N LEU A 68 1.79 -8.10 4.76
CA LEU A 68 3.20 -8.37 4.48
C LEU A 68 3.92 -7.03 4.29
N SER A 69 5.14 -6.93 4.83
CA SER A 69 5.93 -5.71 4.91
C SER A 69 7.40 -6.01 4.67
N THR A 70 8.03 -5.24 3.78
CA THR A 70 9.47 -5.30 3.55
C THR A 70 10.06 -3.90 3.72
N THR A 71 10.89 -3.71 4.74
CA THR A 71 11.60 -2.44 4.94
C THR A 71 12.84 -2.43 4.06
N VAL A 72 12.77 -1.68 2.95
CA VAL A 72 13.92 -1.36 2.10
C VAL A 72 14.65 -0.15 2.68
N THR A 73 15.96 -0.26 2.86
CA THR A 73 16.81 0.82 3.39
C THR A 73 17.99 1.06 2.47
N GLY A 74 18.42 2.30 2.29
CA GLY A 74 19.59 2.61 1.47
C GLY A 74 20.29 3.89 1.87
N THR A 75 21.50 4.07 1.36
CA THR A 75 22.32 5.27 1.53
C THR A 75 22.25 6.09 0.26
N LEU A 76 21.93 7.38 0.36
CA LEU A 76 21.81 8.25 -0.81
C LEU A 76 23.15 8.43 -1.52
N ARG A 77 23.09 8.46 -2.86
CA ARG A 77 24.23 8.74 -3.71
C ARG A 77 24.56 10.23 -3.74
N SER A 78 23.54 11.07 -3.78
CA SER A 78 23.67 12.51 -3.72
C SER A 78 23.13 13.00 -2.39
N PRO A 79 23.88 13.83 -1.62
CA PRO A 79 23.36 14.43 -0.40
C PRO A 79 22.23 15.43 -0.66
N ASP A 80 22.11 15.94 -1.89
CA ASP A 80 21.09 16.94 -2.25
C ASP A 80 19.75 16.33 -2.67
N ALA A 81 19.65 14.99 -2.75
CA ALA A 81 18.41 14.31 -3.12
C ALA A 81 17.40 14.42 -1.96
N SER A 82 16.27 15.08 -2.22
CA SER A 82 15.23 15.27 -1.19
C SER A 82 14.33 14.05 -1.03
N ALA A 83 13.73 13.91 0.16
CA ALA A 83 12.72 12.89 0.43
C ALA A 83 11.53 12.95 -0.56
N LEU A 84 11.15 14.16 -1.02
CA LEU A 84 10.10 14.33 -2.01
C LEU A 84 10.51 13.79 -3.39
N GLU A 85 11.74 14.02 -3.82
CA GLU A 85 12.26 13.48 -5.08
C GLU A 85 12.16 11.95 -5.10
N LEU A 86 12.57 11.29 -4.01
CA LEU A 86 12.48 9.84 -3.87
C LEU A 86 11.03 9.35 -3.84
N ALA A 87 10.15 10.09 -3.15
CA ALA A 87 8.73 9.76 -3.11
C ALA A 87 8.09 9.84 -4.51
N LEU A 88 8.45 10.84 -5.32
CA LEU A 88 7.98 10.98 -6.70
C LEU A 88 8.57 9.90 -7.62
N ALA A 89 9.83 9.49 -7.42
CA ALA A 89 10.42 8.38 -8.16
C ALA A 89 9.73 7.04 -7.87
N LEU A 90 9.26 6.86 -6.63
CA LEU A 90 8.52 5.66 -6.20
C LEU A 90 7.04 5.66 -6.62
N HIS A 91 6.42 6.83 -6.75
CA HIS A 91 4.98 6.93 -6.86
C HIS A 91 4.48 6.91 -8.32
N PRO A 92 3.42 6.14 -8.64
CA PRO A 92 2.75 5.14 -7.81
C PRO A 92 3.47 3.78 -7.85
N THR A 93 3.54 3.11 -6.70
CA THR A 93 4.03 1.72 -6.65
C THR A 93 2.97 0.75 -7.18
N PRO A 94 3.34 -0.48 -7.57
CA PRO A 94 2.38 -1.48 -8.02
C PRO A 94 1.31 -1.84 -6.97
N ALA A 95 1.56 -1.57 -5.68
CA ALA A 95 0.62 -1.86 -4.59
C ALA A 95 -0.70 -1.05 -4.67
N VAL A 96 -0.68 0.11 -5.32
CA VAL A 96 -1.87 0.97 -5.48
C VAL A 96 -2.25 1.26 -6.93
N CYS A 97 -1.40 0.84 -7.86
CA CYS A 97 -1.60 0.98 -9.29
C CYS A 97 -1.57 -0.40 -9.94
N GLY A 98 -0.39 -0.86 -10.35
CA GLY A 98 -0.16 -2.16 -10.95
C GLY A 98 1.09 -2.17 -11.83
N THR A 99 1.34 -3.28 -12.52
CA THR A 99 2.50 -3.47 -13.40
C THR A 99 2.06 -4.01 -14.76
N PRO A 100 2.50 -3.43 -15.90
CA PRO A 100 3.27 -2.18 -16.02
C PRO A 100 2.46 -0.94 -15.59
N THR A 101 3.11 0.03 -14.94
CA THR A 101 2.42 1.18 -14.31
C THR A 101 1.56 1.99 -15.28
N GLN A 102 2.02 2.23 -16.51
CA GLN A 102 1.28 3.00 -17.49
C GLN A 102 -0.03 2.29 -17.90
N THR A 103 0.08 1.02 -18.28
CA THR A 103 -1.07 0.19 -18.65
C THR A 103 -2.04 -0.01 -17.50
N ALA A 104 -1.53 -0.22 -16.27
CA ALA A 104 -2.38 -0.32 -15.09
C ALA A 104 -3.17 0.97 -14.83
N ARG A 105 -2.53 2.15 -15.01
CA ARG A 105 -3.23 3.45 -14.90
C ARG A 105 -4.32 3.61 -15.94
N GLU A 106 -4.07 3.20 -17.19
CA GLU A 106 -5.08 3.25 -18.26
C GLU A 106 -6.28 2.35 -17.93
N VAL A 107 -6.05 1.11 -17.51
CA VAL A 107 -7.12 0.19 -17.08
C VAL A 107 -7.91 0.75 -15.90
N ILE A 108 -7.23 1.32 -14.90
CA ILE A 108 -7.88 1.96 -13.75
C ILE A 108 -8.77 3.13 -14.22
N ALA A 109 -8.25 3.99 -15.09
CA ALA A 109 -9.00 5.14 -15.61
C ALA A 109 -10.21 4.74 -16.47
N GLU A 110 -10.12 3.62 -17.19
CA GLU A 110 -11.23 3.08 -17.99
C GLU A 110 -12.28 2.35 -17.14
N THR A 111 -11.88 1.75 -16.02
CA THR A 111 -12.74 0.85 -15.23
C THR A 111 -13.39 1.52 -14.03
N GLU A 112 -12.69 2.42 -13.34
CA GLU A 112 -13.23 3.09 -12.16
C GLU A 112 -14.18 4.23 -12.56
N PRO A 113 -15.46 4.21 -12.12
CA PRO A 113 -16.45 5.20 -12.54
C PRO A 113 -16.31 6.54 -11.80
N PHE A 114 -15.11 6.83 -11.27
CA PHE A 114 -14.83 8.01 -10.47
C PHE A 114 -13.34 8.40 -10.53
N ASP A 115 -13.05 9.67 -10.28
CA ASP A 115 -11.68 10.14 -10.04
C ASP A 115 -11.29 9.84 -8.58
N ARG A 116 -10.10 9.26 -8.40
CA ARG A 116 -9.50 8.97 -7.10
C ARG A 116 -9.11 10.24 -6.32
N GLY A 117 -8.89 11.37 -7.00
CA GLY A 117 -8.42 12.60 -6.34
C GLY A 117 -7.11 12.34 -5.59
N PHE A 118 -7.11 12.58 -4.27
CA PHE A 118 -5.92 12.31 -3.43
C PHE A 118 -5.76 10.84 -3.05
N PHE A 119 -6.78 10.00 -3.21
CA PHE A 119 -6.72 8.58 -2.85
C PHE A 119 -5.64 7.86 -3.67
N THR A 120 -4.85 7.04 -3.00
CA THR A 120 -3.66 6.34 -3.52
C THR A 120 -2.50 7.24 -3.97
N GLY A 121 -2.61 8.57 -3.80
CA GLY A 121 -1.52 9.52 -3.94
C GLY A 121 -0.47 9.41 -2.84
N VAL A 122 0.37 10.43 -2.69
CA VAL A 122 1.32 10.58 -1.57
C VAL A 122 1.02 11.84 -0.77
N ILE A 123 1.11 11.75 0.55
CA ILE A 123 0.98 12.88 1.48
C ILE A 123 2.13 12.82 2.48
N GLY A 124 2.64 13.97 2.88
CA GLY A 124 3.84 14.02 3.68
C GLY A 124 4.30 15.43 3.99
N TRP A 125 5.55 15.51 4.43
CA TRP A 125 6.25 16.76 4.71
C TRP A 125 7.69 16.64 4.25
N GLY A 126 8.34 17.78 4.02
CA GLY A 126 9.78 17.89 3.91
C GLY A 126 10.26 19.24 4.42
N ASP A 127 11.52 19.31 4.83
CA ASP A 127 12.16 20.54 5.29
C ASP A 127 13.14 21.12 4.26
N ALA A 128 13.82 22.20 4.65
CA ALA A 128 14.78 22.90 3.80
C ALA A 128 16.11 22.15 3.61
N GLU A 129 16.38 21.14 4.44
CA GLU A 129 17.57 20.29 4.36
C GLU A 129 17.33 19.07 3.46
N GLY A 130 16.08 18.86 3.02
CA GLY A 130 15.68 17.80 2.11
C GLY A 130 15.15 16.56 2.83
N ASP A 131 15.17 16.55 4.17
CA ASP A 131 14.58 15.49 4.98
C ASP A 131 13.06 15.56 4.92
N GLY A 132 12.41 14.43 5.19
CA GLY A 132 10.94 14.35 5.17
C GLY A 132 10.41 12.93 5.17
N ASP A 133 9.09 12.83 5.35
CA ASP A 133 8.36 11.57 5.32
C ASP A 133 7.16 11.68 4.37
N TRP A 134 7.00 10.67 3.52
CA TRP A 134 5.90 10.56 2.57
C TRP A 134 5.23 9.21 2.70
N VAL A 135 3.91 9.21 2.83
CA VAL A 135 3.09 8.00 2.97
C VAL A 135 2.07 7.92 1.85
N VAL A 136 1.72 6.68 1.50
CA VAL A 136 0.65 6.41 0.54
C VAL A 136 -0.70 6.79 1.17
N THR A 137 -1.50 7.56 0.45
CA THR A 137 -2.78 8.10 0.92
C THR A 137 -3.88 7.03 0.81
N ILE A 138 -3.97 6.16 1.83
CA ILE A 138 -4.97 5.09 1.96
C ILE A 138 -5.61 5.09 3.35
N ARG A 139 -6.72 4.37 3.51
CA ARG A 139 -7.53 4.37 4.76
C ARG A 139 -7.92 5.81 5.14
N CYS A 140 -8.30 6.58 4.13
CA CYS A 140 -8.57 8.00 4.20
C CYS A 140 -10.02 8.31 3.79
N ALA A 141 -10.43 9.54 4.06
CA ALA A 141 -11.64 10.12 3.51
C ALA A 141 -11.38 11.58 3.12
N GLU A 142 -12.07 12.04 2.09
CA GLU A 142 -12.23 13.46 1.81
C GLU A 142 -13.45 13.97 2.57
N ALA A 143 -13.28 15.06 3.31
CA ALA A 143 -14.33 15.67 4.11
C ALA A 143 -14.71 17.02 3.53
N GLU A 144 -15.99 17.20 3.20
CA GLU A 144 -16.55 18.46 2.73
C GLU A 144 -17.86 18.73 3.47
N GLU A 145 -17.90 19.81 4.26
CA GLU A 145 -19.02 20.16 5.12
C GLU A 145 -19.49 18.99 6.02
N ARG A 146 -20.60 18.33 5.65
CA ARG A 146 -21.25 17.22 6.35
C ARG A 146 -21.14 15.90 5.59
N MET A 147 -20.34 15.86 4.53
CA MET A 147 -20.14 14.69 3.68
C MET A 147 -18.72 14.15 3.88
N LEU A 148 -18.63 12.82 3.93
CA LEU A 148 -17.38 12.09 3.91
C LEU A 148 -17.38 11.16 2.69
N ARG A 149 -16.35 11.27 1.86
CA ARG A 149 -16.10 10.33 0.76
C ARG A 149 -14.94 9.43 1.14
N LEU A 150 -15.25 8.16 1.44
CA LEU A 150 -14.26 7.15 1.83
C LEU A 150 -13.77 6.39 0.61
N TYR A 151 -12.53 5.90 0.68
CA TYR A 151 -11.93 5.10 -0.38
C TYR A 151 -11.30 3.81 0.15
N ALA A 152 -11.45 2.73 -0.62
CA ALA A 152 -10.74 1.48 -0.43
C ALA A 152 -10.51 0.81 -1.78
N GLY A 153 -9.39 0.12 -1.93
CA GLY A 153 -9.04 -0.63 -3.12
C GLY A 153 -8.38 -1.96 -2.74
N ALA A 154 -8.42 -2.92 -3.65
CA ALA A 154 -7.78 -4.23 -3.55
C ALA A 154 -6.91 -4.48 -4.79
N GLY A 155 -5.81 -5.22 -4.62
CA GLY A 155 -4.97 -5.62 -5.75
C GLY A 155 -5.64 -6.77 -6.49
N VAL A 156 -5.68 -6.69 -7.82
CA VAL A 156 -6.32 -7.73 -8.64
C VAL A 156 -5.26 -8.43 -9.48
N VAL A 157 -5.23 -9.76 -9.40
CA VAL A 157 -4.39 -10.64 -10.22
C VAL A 157 -5.25 -11.71 -10.88
N ALA A 158 -4.66 -12.50 -11.78
CA ALA A 158 -5.39 -13.56 -12.49
C ALA A 158 -6.03 -14.62 -11.55
N ALA A 159 -5.48 -14.79 -10.34
CA ALA A 159 -5.99 -15.70 -9.31
C ALA A 159 -6.98 -15.03 -8.33
N SER A 160 -7.39 -13.78 -8.57
CA SER A 160 -8.35 -13.07 -7.74
C SER A 160 -9.78 -13.56 -7.96
N GLU A 161 -10.56 -13.59 -6.88
CA GLU A 161 -12.00 -13.90 -6.89
C GLU A 161 -12.78 -12.61 -6.58
N PRO A 162 -13.74 -12.19 -7.43
CA PRO A 162 -14.44 -10.90 -7.26
C PRO A 162 -15.06 -10.68 -5.87
N GLU A 163 -15.66 -11.72 -5.31
CA GLU A 163 -16.27 -11.69 -3.98
C GLU A 163 -15.23 -11.49 -2.88
N ALA A 164 -14.05 -12.09 -3.03
CA ALA A 164 -12.95 -11.94 -2.08
C ALA A 164 -12.37 -10.51 -2.09
N GLU A 165 -12.16 -9.93 -3.28
CA GLU A 165 -11.66 -8.56 -3.40
C GLU A 165 -12.68 -7.52 -2.88
N THR A 166 -13.97 -7.79 -3.08
CA THR A 166 -15.06 -7.00 -2.49
C THR A 166 -15.05 -7.09 -0.96
N ALA A 167 -14.88 -8.29 -0.41
CA ALA A 167 -14.76 -8.47 1.04
C ALA A 167 -13.51 -7.78 1.62
N GLU A 168 -12.40 -7.77 0.88
CA GLU A 168 -11.18 -7.06 1.28
C GLU A 168 -11.38 -5.54 1.33
N THR A 169 -12.02 -4.95 0.31
CA THR A 169 -12.32 -3.51 0.33
C THR A 169 -13.26 -3.13 1.47
N ALA A 170 -14.30 -3.92 1.73
CA ALA A 170 -15.18 -3.76 2.89
C ALA A 170 -14.39 -3.82 4.22
N ALA A 171 -13.45 -4.75 4.36
CA ALA A 171 -12.59 -4.85 5.52
C ALA A 171 -11.68 -3.62 5.71
N LYS A 172 -11.18 -3.04 4.62
CA LYS A 172 -10.34 -1.84 4.61
C LYS A 172 -11.10 -0.57 4.99
N PHE A 173 -12.37 -0.45 4.59
CA PHE A 173 -13.24 0.66 4.99
C PHE A 173 -13.45 0.74 6.51
N ARG A 174 -13.46 -0.39 7.21
CA ARG A 174 -13.69 -0.44 8.67
C ARG A 174 -12.75 0.47 9.46
N THR A 175 -11.51 0.69 9.01
CA THR A 175 -10.58 1.60 9.68
C THR A 175 -11.17 2.99 9.86
N PHE A 176 -11.77 3.56 8.80
CA PHE A 176 -12.34 4.91 8.86
C PHE A 176 -13.75 4.89 9.46
N LEU A 177 -14.57 3.90 9.10
CA LEU A 177 -15.95 3.77 9.60
C LEU A 177 -16.00 3.65 11.13
N SER A 178 -15.11 2.84 11.72
CA SER A 178 -15.01 2.74 13.17
C SER A 178 -14.58 4.05 13.85
N ALA A 179 -13.75 4.87 13.19
CA ALA A 179 -13.32 6.16 13.74
C ALA A 179 -14.47 7.19 13.79
N VAL A 180 -15.46 7.07 12.90
CA VAL A 180 -16.64 7.96 12.85
C VAL A 180 -17.91 7.33 13.42
N GLY A 181 -17.83 6.11 13.97
CA GLY A 181 -18.97 5.40 14.56
C GLY A 181 -20.02 4.97 13.54
N ALA A 182 -19.60 4.61 12.32
CA ALA A 182 -20.46 4.12 11.24
C ALA A 182 -20.18 2.66 10.90
N GLU A 183 -21.11 2.03 10.16
CA GLU A 183 -21.01 0.68 9.61
C GLU A 183 -21.34 0.69 8.11
N LEU A 184 -20.92 -0.35 7.39
CA LEU A 184 -21.14 -0.53 5.94
C LEU A 184 -22.52 -1.12 5.65
#